data_AF-A0A6A8AL81-F1
#
_entry.id   AF-A0A6A8AL81-F1
#
_cell.length_a   1.000
_cell.length_b   1.000
_cell.length_c   1.000
_cell.angle_alpha   90.00
_cell.angle_beta   90.00
_cell.angle_gamma   90.00
#
_symmetry.space_group_name_H-M   'P 1'
#
loop_
_entity.id
_entity.type
_entity.pdbx_description
1 polymer ?
#
loop_
_entity_poly.entity_id
_entity_poly.type
_entity_poly.pdbx_seq_one_letter_code
_entity_poly.pdbx_strand_id
1 'polypeptide(L)'
;MGYLHFHGRNKAKSDRNIVRIAERLNIGGDPENNSNPLPDSCEDEPYDYREIYDLAMHHLENGIRAYQIRENPKDYVLMFSFWNANELFDLIPPDNEDHKTKYISASTEPFNEEMEIDETKFINWLDFFNVKYDWEWKNEDEGLKIFIRHHVSGHASKPELKELIERINPTKIIPVHFEAKNKSHFEELCGEKVHFPTYGQTIPI
;
A
#
# COMPACT_ATOMS: atom_id res chain seq x y z
N MET A 1 -10.80 8.68 -7.47
CA MET A 1 -10.18 10.02 -7.31
C MET A 1 -10.40 10.43 -5.86
N GLY A 2 -9.45 10.13 -4.97
CA GLY A 2 -9.61 10.30 -3.53
C GLY A 2 -8.57 11.27 -2.95
N TYR A 3 -9.04 12.15 -2.07
CA TYR A 3 -8.46 12.83 -0.88
C TYR A 3 -6.93 13.00 -0.65
N LEU A 4 -6.04 12.59 -1.55
CA LEU A 4 -4.59 12.48 -1.31
C LEU A 4 -3.74 13.14 -2.41
N HIS A 5 -4.31 13.97 -3.28
CA HIS A 5 -3.58 14.51 -4.45
C HIS A 5 -2.35 15.36 -4.10
N PHE A 6 -2.21 15.83 -2.85
CA PHE A 6 -1.08 16.67 -2.42
C PHE A 6 -0.39 16.24 -1.12
N HIS A 7 -0.95 15.29 -0.35
CA HIS A 7 -0.30 14.80 0.88
C HIS A 7 0.68 13.67 0.53
N GLY A 8 1.93 14.02 0.21
CA GLY A 8 3.00 13.05 -0.03
C GLY A 8 4.06 13.45 -1.06
N ARG A 9 3.85 14.53 -1.82
CA ARG A 9 4.91 15.10 -2.68
C ARG A 9 5.85 15.96 -1.83
N ASN A 10 6.66 15.28 -1.03
CA ASN A 10 7.72 15.85 -0.20
C ASN A 10 8.72 16.67 -1.03
N LYS A 11 8.48 17.97 -1.19
CA LYS A 11 9.54 18.95 -1.48
C LYS A 11 9.89 19.65 -0.18
N ALA A 12 10.81 19.04 0.58
CA ALA A 12 11.20 19.40 1.95
C ALA A 12 11.61 20.87 2.20
N LYS A 13 11.72 21.72 1.17
CA LYS A 13 12.08 23.14 1.28
C LYS A 13 10.93 24.11 0.99
N SER A 14 9.78 23.64 0.50
CA SER A 14 8.61 24.49 0.21
C SER A 14 7.30 23.95 0.79
N ASP A 15 7.34 22.82 1.50
CA ASP A 15 6.16 22.13 1.96
C ASP A 15 5.58 22.80 3.22
N ARG A 16 4.35 23.32 3.11
CA ARG A 16 3.53 23.80 4.24
C ARG A 16 2.74 22.66 4.86
N ASN A 17 3.37 21.50 5.02
CA ASN A 17 2.72 20.34 5.61
C ASN A 17 2.43 20.62 7.09
N ILE A 18 1.14 20.76 7.38
CA ILE A 18 0.55 21.24 8.62
C ILE A 18 0.94 20.41 9.84
N VAL A 19 1.09 19.09 9.66
CA VAL A 19 1.42 18.15 10.74
C VAL A 19 2.85 18.38 11.22
N ARG A 20 3.81 18.57 10.30
CA ARG A 20 5.22 18.81 10.66
C ARG A 20 5.51 20.22 11.14
N ILE A 21 4.70 21.19 10.74
CA ILE A 21 4.78 22.55 11.30
C ILE A 21 4.26 22.55 12.74
N ALA A 22 3.16 21.83 13.00
CA ALA A 22 2.59 21.72 14.33
C ALA A 22 3.51 20.97 15.31
N GLU A 23 4.12 19.86 14.88
CA GLU A 23 5.09 19.09 15.67
C GLU A 23 6.38 19.88 15.97
N ARG A 24 6.91 20.63 15.00
CA ARG A 24 8.18 21.38 15.17
C ARG A 24 8.05 22.61 16.06
N LEU A 25 6.85 23.18 16.15
CA LEU A 25 6.60 24.38 16.92
C LEU A 25 5.94 24.08 18.28
N ASN A 26 5.51 22.84 18.52
CA ASN A 26 4.66 22.48 19.66
C ASN A 26 3.29 23.18 19.61
N ILE A 27 2.78 23.46 18.39
CA ILE A 27 1.58 24.27 18.15
C ILE A 27 0.72 23.64 17.06
N GLY A 28 -0.28 22.87 17.46
CA GLY A 28 -1.56 22.84 16.75
C GLY A 28 -2.36 24.05 17.22
N GLY A 29 -2.96 24.81 16.31
CA GLY A 29 -3.70 26.02 16.65
C GLY A 29 -4.83 25.67 17.62
N ASP A 30 -4.81 26.33 18.78
CA ASP A 30 -5.94 26.31 19.69
C ASP A 30 -6.89 27.43 19.23
N PRO A 31 -8.18 27.12 18.94
CA PRO A 31 -9.18 28.13 18.59
C PRO A 31 -9.25 29.30 19.58
N GLU A 32 -8.87 29.07 20.83
CA GLU A 32 -8.88 30.04 21.92
C GLU A 32 -7.53 30.74 22.15
N ASN A 33 -6.47 30.35 21.43
CA ASN A 33 -5.13 30.92 21.60
C ASN A 33 -4.91 32.13 20.68
N ASN A 34 -5.14 33.32 21.24
CA ASN A 34 -4.90 34.61 20.57
C ASN A 34 -3.45 34.86 20.13
N SER A 35 -2.47 34.11 20.63
CA SER A 35 -1.06 34.25 20.25
C SER A 35 -0.67 33.39 19.04
N ASN A 36 -1.49 32.39 18.68
CA ASN A 36 -1.30 31.57 17.48
C ASN A 36 -2.66 31.06 16.96
N PRO A 37 -3.47 31.95 16.36
CA PRO A 37 -4.81 31.60 15.87
C PRO A 37 -4.73 30.62 14.69
N LEU A 38 -5.83 29.87 14.48
CA LEU A 38 -5.99 29.09 13.25
C LEU A 38 -5.96 30.04 12.03
N PRO A 39 -5.25 29.70 10.95
CA PRO A 39 -5.27 30.50 9.73
C PRO A 39 -6.67 30.56 9.12
N ASP A 40 -7.01 31.68 8.50
CA ASP A 40 -8.28 31.88 7.81
C ASP A 40 -8.41 30.92 6.61
N SER A 41 -9.62 30.40 6.36
CA SER A 41 -9.95 29.63 5.16
C SER A 41 -9.80 30.50 3.91
N CYS A 42 -9.09 30.01 2.88
CA CYS A 42 -8.98 30.68 1.59
C CYS A 42 -10.24 30.46 0.73
N GLU A 43 -10.65 31.42 -0.11
CA GLU A 43 -11.81 31.27 -1.01
C GLU A 43 -11.70 30.06 -1.97
N ASP A 44 -10.48 29.64 -2.28
CA ASP A 44 -10.20 28.48 -3.13
C ASP A 44 -10.19 27.14 -2.36
N GLU A 45 -10.25 27.15 -1.03
CA GLU A 45 -10.30 25.94 -0.21
C GLU A 45 -11.75 25.50 0.00
N PRO A 46 -12.14 24.29 -0.46
CA PRO A 46 -13.53 23.85 -0.42
C PRO A 46 -14.07 23.53 0.99
N TYR A 47 -13.25 23.67 2.04
CA TYR A 47 -13.59 23.27 3.42
C TYR A 47 -13.04 24.26 4.45
N ASP A 48 -13.69 24.33 5.60
CA ASP A 48 -13.24 25.12 6.75
C ASP A 48 -11.96 24.51 7.37
N TYR A 49 -10.99 25.36 7.73
CA TYR A 49 -9.70 24.90 8.27
C TYR A 49 -9.84 24.08 9.55
N ARG A 50 -10.83 24.40 10.40
CA ARG A 50 -11.11 23.65 11.62
C ARG A 50 -11.59 22.24 11.30
N GLU A 51 -12.45 22.09 10.30
CA GLU A 51 -12.92 20.76 9.85
C GLU A 51 -11.75 19.89 9.34
N ILE A 52 -10.83 20.49 8.58
CA ILE A 52 -9.61 19.80 8.10
C ILE A 52 -8.71 19.41 9.28
N TYR A 53 -8.50 20.33 10.23
CA TYR A 53 -7.68 20.08 11.42
C TYR A 53 -8.27 18.97 12.30
N ASP A 54 -9.57 19.05 12.58
CA ASP A 54 -10.30 18.05 13.36
C ASP A 54 -10.22 16.67 12.69
N LEU A 55 -10.38 16.61 11.36
CA LEU A 55 -10.24 15.36 10.60
C LEU A 55 -8.81 14.82 10.65
N ALA A 56 -7.80 15.69 10.50
CA ALA A 56 -6.39 15.31 10.55
C ALA A 56 -5.98 14.77 11.94
N MET A 57 -6.53 15.36 13.02
CA MET A 57 -6.20 15.03 14.40
C MET A 57 -7.16 14.02 15.03
N HIS A 58 -8.25 13.64 14.35
CA HIS A 58 -9.29 12.75 14.87
C HIS A 58 -8.73 11.45 15.46
N HIS A 59 -7.70 10.89 14.83
CA HIS A 59 -7.04 9.66 15.28
C HIS A 59 -6.31 9.82 16.62
N LEU A 60 -5.92 11.03 17.02
CA LEU A 60 -5.33 11.27 18.34
C LEU A 60 -6.36 11.15 19.44
N GLU A 61 -7.60 11.60 19.24
CA GLU A 61 -8.62 11.52 20.29
C GLU A 61 -9.39 10.20 20.24
N ASN A 62 -9.65 9.68 19.04
CA ASN A 62 -10.55 8.56 18.81
C ASN A 62 -9.83 7.30 18.31
N GLY A 63 -8.54 7.39 18.01
CA GLY A 63 -7.75 6.26 17.53
C GLY A 63 -7.37 5.30 18.64
N ILE A 64 -7.35 4.02 18.30
CA ILE A 64 -7.00 2.93 19.21
C ILE A 64 -5.48 2.89 19.37
N ARG A 65 -5.00 2.90 20.61
CA ARG A 65 -3.58 2.84 20.94
C ARG A 65 -3.06 1.42 20.96
N ALA A 66 -1.76 1.25 20.70
CA ALA A 66 -1.12 -0.06 20.69
C ALA A 66 -1.32 -0.84 22.00
N TYR A 67 -1.25 -0.17 23.17
CA TYR A 67 -1.51 -0.83 24.44
C TYR A 67 -2.94 -1.35 24.60
N GLN A 68 -3.94 -0.67 24.00
CA GLN A 68 -5.33 -1.12 24.01
C GLN A 68 -5.51 -2.35 23.11
N ILE A 69 -4.78 -2.39 21.98
CA ILE A 69 -4.74 -3.57 21.12
C ILE A 69 -4.12 -4.76 21.86
N ARG A 70 -3.03 -4.54 22.61
CA ARG A 70 -2.35 -5.57 23.40
C ARG A 70 -3.22 -6.19 24.50
N GLU A 71 -4.14 -5.41 25.08
CA GLU A 71 -5.05 -5.92 26.11
C GLU A 71 -5.98 -7.00 25.55
N ASN A 72 -6.45 -6.85 24.30
CA ASN A 72 -7.37 -7.78 23.67
C ASN A 72 -7.05 -7.98 22.16
N PRO A 73 -5.91 -8.59 21.80
CA PRO A 73 -5.42 -8.62 20.42
C PRO A 73 -6.34 -9.39 19.47
N LYS A 74 -7.13 -10.33 20.01
CA LYS A 74 -8.11 -11.13 19.25
C LYS A 74 -9.28 -10.32 18.69
N ASP A 75 -9.51 -9.10 19.18
CA ASP A 75 -10.63 -8.25 18.76
C ASP A 75 -10.28 -7.40 17.53
N TYR A 76 -9.04 -7.49 17.04
CA TYR A 76 -8.51 -6.61 16.00
C TYR A 76 -7.97 -7.38 14.79
N VAL A 77 -8.18 -6.79 13.62
CA VAL A 77 -7.45 -7.09 12.39
C VAL A 77 -6.79 -5.81 11.93
N LEU A 78 -5.47 -5.84 11.75
CA LEU A 78 -4.68 -4.65 11.40
C LEU A 78 -4.28 -4.70 9.93
N MET A 79 -4.42 -3.57 9.24
CA MET A 79 -3.74 -3.37 7.97
C MET A 79 -2.27 -3.10 8.27
N PHE A 80 -1.41 -4.04 7.89
CA PHE A 80 -0.02 -4.03 8.30
C PHE A 80 0.88 -4.33 7.12
N SER A 81 1.93 -3.54 6.94
CA SER A 81 2.93 -3.72 5.88
C SER A 81 4.34 -3.65 6.45
N PHE A 82 5.35 -3.92 5.62
CA PHE A 82 6.76 -3.74 6.00
C PHE A 82 7.04 -2.34 6.59
N TRP A 83 6.39 -1.29 6.08
CA TRP A 83 6.55 0.08 6.55
C TRP A 83 6.03 0.31 7.97
N ASN A 84 5.22 -0.61 8.50
CA ASN A 84 4.71 -0.60 9.86
C ASN A 84 5.51 -1.51 10.79
N ALA A 85 6.56 -2.19 10.34
CA ALA A 85 7.26 -3.20 11.13
C ALA A 85 7.75 -2.68 12.50
N ASN A 86 8.09 -1.39 12.60
CA ASN A 86 8.48 -0.77 13.88
C ASN A 86 7.33 -0.76 14.92
N GLU A 87 6.08 -0.75 14.48
CA GLU A 87 4.93 -0.80 15.40
C GLU A 87 4.84 -2.17 16.11
N LEU A 88 5.55 -3.21 15.65
CA LEU A 88 5.59 -4.50 16.35
C LEU A 88 6.17 -4.38 17.75
N PHE A 89 7.09 -3.45 18.03
CA PHE A 89 7.58 -3.23 19.39
C PHE A 89 6.47 -2.82 20.35
N ASP A 90 5.52 -2.03 19.85
CA ASP A 90 4.38 -1.55 20.63
C ASP A 90 3.19 -2.51 20.59
N LEU A 91 3.05 -3.36 19.56
CA LEU A 91 1.96 -4.34 19.47
C LEU A 91 2.32 -5.67 20.13
N ILE A 92 3.58 -6.05 20.11
CA ILE A 92 4.11 -7.32 20.58
C ILE A 92 5.43 -7.02 21.30
N PRO A 93 5.38 -6.74 22.59
CA PRO A 93 6.59 -6.54 23.38
C PRO A 93 7.52 -7.76 23.26
N PRO A 94 8.85 -7.59 23.15
CA PRO A 94 9.78 -8.70 22.95
C PRO A 94 9.75 -9.79 24.03
N ASP A 95 9.26 -9.48 25.22
CA ASP A 95 9.07 -10.41 26.33
C ASP A 95 7.78 -11.25 26.22
N ASN A 96 6.92 -10.95 25.24
CA ASN A 96 5.64 -11.63 25.01
C ASN A 96 5.75 -12.67 23.88
N GLU A 97 6.58 -13.69 24.04
CA GLU A 97 6.81 -14.69 22.99
C GLU A 97 5.62 -15.67 22.77
N ASP A 98 4.64 -15.74 23.69
CA ASP A 98 3.50 -16.68 23.64
C ASP A 98 2.21 -16.05 23.04
N HIS A 99 2.35 -15.11 22.10
CA HIS A 99 1.19 -14.57 21.40
C HIS A 99 0.76 -15.47 20.23
N LYS A 100 -0.50 -15.31 19.79
CA LYS A 100 -1.08 -16.07 18.67
C LYS A 100 -1.29 -15.24 17.40
N THR A 101 -0.63 -14.09 17.30
CA THR A 101 -0.71 -13.20 16.14
C THR A 101 -0.33 -13.92 14.86
N LYS A 102 -1.16 -13.75 13.82
CA LYS A 102 -0.94 -14.27 12.48
C LYS A 102 -0.96 -13.13 11.46
N TYR A 103 0.05 -13.07 10.60
CA TYR A 103 0.09 -12.24 9.42
C TYR A 103 -0.42 -13.02 8.20
N ILE A 104 -1.27 -12.38 7.40
CA ILE A 104 -1.83 -12.92 6.16
C ILE A 104 -1.33 -12.04 5.02
N SER A 105 -0.53 -12.59 4.11
CA SER A 105 -0.01 -11.84 2.98
C SER A 105 -1.10 -11.65 1.91
N ALA A 106 -1.63 -10.43 1.82
CA ALA A 106 -2.60 -10.01 0.82
C ALA A 106 -1.99 -9.04 -0.21
N SER A 107 -0.68 -9.15 -0.47
CA SER A 107 0.06 -8.34 -1.43
C SER A 107 0.51 -9.14 -2.65
N THR A 108 0.82 -8.45 -3.75
CA THR A 108 1.42 -9.07 -4.94
C THR A 108 2.79 -9.65 -4.63
N GLU A 109 3.29 -10.49 -5.54
CA GLU A 109 4.69 -10.88 -5.55
C GLU A 109 5.63 -9.69 -5.84
N PRO A 110 6.87 -9.72 -5.32
CA PRO A 110 7.93 -8.81 -5.74
C PRO A 110 8.13 -8.82 -7.25
N PHE A 111 8.16 -7.65 -7.87
CA PHE A 111 8.41 -7.51 -9.31
C PHE A 111 9.83 -7.01 -9.63
N ASN A 112 10.62 -6.67 -8.61
CA ASN A 112 12.01 -6.24 -8.73
C ASN A 112 12.82 -6.61 -7.48
N GLU A 113 14.14 -6.47 -7.56
CA GLU A 113 15.09 -6.80 -6.48
C GLU A 113 14.84 -5.98 -5.20
N GLU A 114 14.48 -4.70 -5.31
CA GLU A 114 14.21 -3.85 -4.16
C GLU A 114 13.03 -4.40 -3.33
N MET A 115 11.98 -4.87 -4.00
CA MET A 115 10.84 -5.51 -3.34
C MET A 115 11.16 -6.88 -2.76
N GLU A 116 12.05 -7.66 -3.39
CA GLU A 116 12.51 -8.93 -2.83
C GLU A 116 13.28 -8.69 -1.52
N ILE A 117 14.11 -7.63 -1.48
CA ILE A 117 14.83 -7.21 -0.29
C ILE A 117 13.85 -6.76 0.80
N ASP A 118 12.83 -5.97 0.47
CA ASP A 118 11.85 -5.50 1.44
C ASP A 118 10.98 -6.64 2.00
N GLU A 119 10.57 -7.59 1.15
CA GLU A 119 9.88 -8.80 1.61
C GLU A 119 10.76 -9.61 2.57
N THR A 120 12.04 -9.79 2.23
CA THR A 120 13.00 -10.52 3.08
C THR A 120 13.17 -9.83 4.44
N LYS A 121 13.34 -8.51 4.46
CA LYS A 121 13.42 -7.74 5.72
C LYS A 121 12.15 -7.91 6.54
N PHE A 122 10.98 -7.90 5.90
CA PHE A 122 9.72 -8.01 6.60
C PHE A 122 9.53 -9.40 7.22
N ILE A 123 9.87 -10.45 6.49
CA ILE A 123 9.91 -11.82 7.01
C ILE A 123 10.81 -11.92 8.25
N ASN A 124 12.00 -11.31 8.20
CA ASN A 124 12.90 -11.28 9.35
C ASN A 124 12.29 -10.58 10.57
N TRP A 125 11.53 -9.50 10.37
CA TRP A 125 10.78 -8.86 11.45
C TRP A 125 9.70 -9.77 12.03
N LEU A 126 8.92 -10.44 11.19
CA LEU A 126 7.87 -11.36 11.66
C LEU A 126 8.47 -12.54 12.43
N ASP A 127 9.58 -13.11 11.94
CA ASP A 127 10.32 -14.17 12.62
C ASP A 127 10.89 -13.71 13.96
N PHE A 128 11.49 -12.51 14.02
CA PHE A 128 12.02 -11.92 15.25
C PHE A 128 10.94 -11.76 16.34
N PHE A 129 9.75 -11.34 15.94
CA PHE A 129 8.60 -11.20 16.83
C PHE A 129 7.74 -12.46 16.93
N ASN A 130 8.17 -13.64 16.47
CA ASN A 130 7.39 -14.88 16.53
C ASN A 130 5.97 -14.81 15.89
N VAL A 131 5.71 -13.85 14.99
CA VAL A 131 4.44 -13.71 14.28
C VAL A 131 4.31 -14.86 13.28
N LYS A 132 3.19 -15.60 13.33
CA LYS A 132 2.95 -16.69 12.39
C LYS A 132 2.52 -16.15 11.04
N TYR A 133 2.97 -16.76 9.96
CA TYR A 133 2.53 -16.47 8.60
C TYR A 133 2.69 -17.74 7.77
N ASP A 134 1.94 -17.83 6.68
CA ASP A 134 2.06 -18.94 5.73
C ASP A 134 3.18 -18.62 4.73
N TRP A 135 4.09 -19.56 4.51
CA TRP A 135 5.28 -19.37 3.69
C TRP A 135 5.70 -20.64 2.97
N GLU A 136 6.50 -20.47 1.92
CA GLU A 136 7.16 -21.55 1.17
C GLU A 136 8.61 -21.18 0.89
N TRP A 137 9.44 -22.19 0.57
CA TRP A 137 10.83 -21.96 0.19
C TRP A 137 10.92 -21.48 -1.25
N LYS A 138 11.51 -20.30 -1.47
CA LYS A 138 11.95 -19.89 -2.82
C LYS A 138 13.19 -20.67 -3.21
N ASN A 139 14.10 -20.86 -2.26
CA ASN A 139 15.27 -21.72 -2.37
C ASN A 139 15.58 -22.30 -0.98
N GLU A 140 15.43 -23.62 -0.83
CA GLU A 140 15.63 -24.32 0.44
C GLU A 140 17.10 -24.30 0.87
N ASP A 141 18.03 -24.43 -0.08
CA ASP A 141 19.47 -24.46 0.20
C ASP A 141 20.00 -23.10 0.71
N GLU A 142 19.36 -22.01 0.31
CA GLU A 142 19.70 -20.64 0.73
C GLU A 142 18.90 -20.16 1.95
N GLY A 143 17.94 -20.95 2.43
CA GLY A 143 17.07 -20.57 3.54
C GLY A 143 16.17 -19.36 3.24
N LEU A 144 15.83 -19.14 1.96
CA LEU A 144 15.04 -17.98 1.55
C LEU A 144 13.54 -18.31 1.56
N LYS A 145 12.83 -17.81 2.59
CA LYS A 145 11.37 -17.90 2.70
C LYS A 145 10.70 -16.82 1.85
N ILE A 146 9.54 -17.14 1.30
CA ILE A 146 8.61 -16.19 0.69
C ILE A 146 7.20 -16.44 1.21
N PHE A 147 6.34 -15.41 1.17
CA PHE A 147 4.95 -15.56 1.61
C PHE A 147 4.14 -16.46 0.68
N ILE A 148 3.30 -17.32 1.26
CA ILE A 148 2.13 -17.85 0.55
C ILE A 148 1.12 -16.70 0.48
N ARG A 149 0.75 -16.31 -0.74
CA ARG A 149 -0.04 -15.10 -1.00
C ARG A 149 -1.51 -15.43 -1.17
N HIS A 150 -2.35 -14.69 -0.47
CA HIS A 150 -3.81 -14.65 -0.65
C HIS A 150 -4.20 -13.35 -1.35
N HIS A 151 -3.56 -13.07 -2.48
CA HIS A 151 -3.80 -11.88 -3.27
C HIS A 151 -4.81 -12.18 -4.38
N VAL A 152 -5.89 -11.41 -4.43
CA VAL A 152 -6.81 -11.39 -5.58
C VAL A 152 -6.29 -10.35 -6.56
N SER A 153 -5.83 -10.81 -7.74
CA SER A 153 -5.38 -9.93 -8.81
C SER A 153 -6.50 -8.98 -9.24
N GLY A 154 -6.19 -7.68 -9.34
CA GLY A 154 -7.08 -6.72 -10.01
C GLY A 154 -7.08 -6.86 -11.55
N HIS A 155 -6.20 -7.69 -12.10
CA HIS A 155 -6.13 -8.02 -13.52
C HIS A 155 -6.70 -9.40 -13.80
N ALA A 156 -7.40 -9.52 -14.93
CA ALA A 156 -7.84 -10.80 -15.46
C ALA A 156 -6.62 -11.72 -15.72
N SER A 157 -6.72 -12.94 -15.25
CA SER A 157 -5.77 -14.02 -15.51
C SER A 157 -5.76 -14.43 -17.00
N LYS A 158 -4.77 -15.22 -17.43
CA LYS A 158 -4.71 -15.73 -18.82
C LYS A 158 -6.00 -16.47 -19.24
N PRO A 159 -6.59 -17.36 -18.42
CA PRO A 159 -7.88 -17.99 -18.76
C PRO A 159 -9.04 -17.00 -18.86
N GLU A 160 -9.13 -16.02 -17.96
CA GLU A 160 -10.20 -15.00 -18.00
C GLU A 160 -10.05 -14.07 -19.22
N LEU A 161 -8.82 -13.69 -19.56
CA LEU A 161 -8.53 -12.93 -20.79
C LEU A 161 -8.91 -13.74 -22.04
N LYS A 162 -8.63 -15.04 -22.05
CA LYS A 162 -9.03 -15.94 -23.14
C LYS A 162 -10.55 -15.93 -23.32
N GLU A 163 -11.29 -16.17 -22.24
CA GLU A 163 -12.75 -16.17 -22.26
C GLU A 163 -13.30 -14.82 -22.77
N LEU A 164 -12.75 -13.71 -22.26
CA LEU A 164 -13.14 -12.36 -22.67
C LEU A 164 -12.93 -12.13 -24.17
N ILE A 165 -11.76 -12.49 -24.70
CA ILE A 165 -11.43 -12.35 -26.12
C ILE A 165 -12.34 -13.22 -26.98
N GLU A 166 -12.61 -14.46 -26.57
CA GLU A 166 -13.50 -15.37 -27.28
C GLU A 166 -14.95 -14.87 -27.30
N ARG A 167 -15.44 -14.30 -26.20
CA ARG A 167 -16.81 -13.76 -26.09
C ARG A 167 -17.01 -12.48 -26.89
N ILE A 168 -16.04 -11.57 -26.89
CA ILE A 168 -16.10 -10.34 -27.68
C ILE A 168 -15.86 -10.64 -29.16
N ASN A 169 -15.00 -11.63 -29.46
CA ASN A 169 -14.51 -11.97 -30.80
C ASN A 169 -14.07 -10.73 -31.62
N PRO A 170 -13.12 -9.93 -31.11
CA PRO A 170 -12.68 -8.73 -31.82
C PRO A 170 -11.95 -9.09 -33.12
N THR A 171 -11.97 -8.17 -34.08
CA THR A 171 -11.19 -8.27 -35.32
C THR A 171 -9.73 -7.83 -35.13
N LYS A 172 -9.47 -6.98 -34.12
CA LYS A 172 -8.16 -6.43 -33.79
C LYS A 172 -8.01 -6.33 -32.27
N ILE A 173 -6.85 -6.73 -31.75
CA ILE A 173 -6.52 -6.71 -30.32
C ILE A 173 -5.25 -5.89 -30.13
N ILE A 174 -5.30 -4.86 -29.29
CA ILE A 174 -4.17 -3.99 -28.99
C ILE A 174 -3.87 -4.12 -27.49
N PRO A 175 -2.93 -4.99 -27.07
CA PRO A 175 -2.61 -5.14 -25.67
C PRO A 175 -1.93 -3.87 -25.16
N VAL A 176 -2.38 -3.39 -23.99
CA VAL A 176 -1.81 -2.27 -23.25
C VAL A 176 -1.58 -2.70 -21.79
N HIS A 177 -0.75 -1.95 -21.06
CA HIS A 177 -0.46 -2.22 -19.65
C HIS A 177 0.10 -3.63 -19.41
N PHE A 178 1.09 -4.03 -20.21
CA PHE A 178 1.79 -5.32 -20.10
C PHE A 178 3.30 -5.13 -20.24
N GLU A 179 4.10 -6.05 -19.71
CA GLU A 179 5.55 -6.05 -19.88
C GLU A 179 6.00 -6.71 -21.19
N ALA A 180 7.09 -6.22 -21.79
CA ALA A 180 7.62 -6.76 -23.04
C ALA A 180 7.94 -8.26 -22.98
N LYS A 181 8.32 -8.79 -21.81
CA LYS A 181 8.56 -10.23 -21.57
C LYS A 181 7.32 -11.09 -21.80
N ASN A 182 6.13 -10.50 -21.73
CA ASN A 182 4.84 -11.18 -21.90
C ASN A 182 4.28 -11.11 -23.33
N LYS A 183 5.01 -10.55 -24.31
CA LYS A 183 4.54 -10.44 -25.72
C LYS A 183 4.13 -11.79 -26.30
N SER A 184 4.97 -12.81 -26.13
CA SER A 184 4.73 -14.17 -26.66
C SER A 184 3.41 -14.77 -26.16
N HIS A 185 3.01 -14.47 -24.92
CA HIS A 185 1.73 -14.95 -24.37
C HIS A 185 0.52 -14.35 -25.10
N PHE A 186 0.60 -13.09 -25.53
CA PHE A 186 -0.48 -12.47 -26.31
C PHE A 186 -0.51 -12.97 -27.75
N GLU A 187 0.64 -13.22 -28.36
CA GLU A 187 0.75 -13.85 -29.68
C GLU A 187 0.11 -15.25 -29.68
N GLU A 188 0.41 -16.06 -28.67
CA GLU A 188 -0.19 -17.38 -28.46
C GLU A 188 -1.73 -17.29 -28.29
N LEU A 189 -2.19 -16.31 -27.51
CA LEU A 189 -3.61 -16.19 -27.16
C LEU A 189 -4.47 -15.62 -28.29
N CYS A 190 -3.93 -14.68 -29.05
CA CYS A 190 -4.69 -13.85 -29.99
C CYS A 190 -4.35 -14.13 -31.47
N GLY A 191 -3.25 -14.84 -31.74
CA GLY A 191 -2.75 -15.10 -33.09
C GLY A 191 -2.53 -13.80 -33.88
N GLU A 192 -2.91 -13.82 -35.16
CA GLU A 192 -2.73 -12.69 -36.09
C GLU A 192 -3.57 -11.44 -35.72
N LYS A 193 -4.52 -11.55 -34.78
CA LYS A 193 -5.36 -10.43 -34.36
C LYS A 193 -4.61 -9.45 -33.45
N VAL A 194 -3.44 -9.81 -32.90
CA VAL A 194 -2.70 -8.95 -31.97
C VAL A 194 -1.84 -7.92 -32.71
N HIS A 195 -1.93 -6.67 -32.30
CA HIS A 195 -1.10 -5.58 -32.79
C HIS A 195 -0.46 -4.85 -31.61
N PHE A 196 0.85 -5.02 -31.45
CA PHE A 196 1.58 -4.38 -30.37
C PHE A 196 1.78 -2.88 -30.64
N PRO A 197 1.35 -2.00 -29.72
CA PRO A 197 1.59 -0.58 -29.88
C PRO A 197 3.06 -0.23 -29.70
N THR A 198 3.52 0.78 -30.46
CA THR A 198 4.78 1.48 -30.21
C THR A 198 4.47 2.83 -29.58
N TYR A 199 5.21 3.20 -28.54
CA TYR A 199 4.99 4.46 -27.83
C TYR A 199 5.04 5.66 -28.79
N GLY A 200 4.00 6.49 -28.76
CA GLY A 200 3.89 7.69 -29.60
C GLY A 200 3.52 7.42 -31.08
N GLN A 201 3.25 6.18 -31.48
CA GLN A 201 2.82 5.85 -32.84
C GLN A 201 1.31 5.62 -32.93
N THR A 202 0.73 5.98 -34.08
CA THR A 202 -0.69 5.73 -34.37
C THR A 202 -0.86 4.30 -34.91
N ILE A 203 -1.88 3.59 -34.44
CA ILE A 203 -2.31 2.33 -35.03
C ILE A 203 -3.51 2.62 -35.94
N PRO A 204 -3.42 2.35 -37.26
CA PRO A 204 -4.57 2.48 -38.13
C PRO A 204 -5.62 1.46 -37.71
N ILE A 205 -6.85 1.93 -37.45
CA ILE A 205 -7.98 1.08 -37.04
C ILE A 205 -8.59 0.44 -38.27
#